data_AF-A0A354X5W6-F1
#
_entry.id   AF-A0A354X5W6-F1
#
_cell.length_a   1.000
_cell.length_b   1.000
_cell.length_c   1.000
_cell.angle_alpha   90.00
_cell.angle_beta   90.00
_cell.angle_gamma   90.00
#
_symmetry.space_group_name_H-M   'P 1'
#
loop_
_entity.id
_entity.type
_entity.pdbx_description
1 polymer ?
#
loop_
_entity_poly.entity_id
_entity_poly.type
_entity_poly.pdbx_seq_one_letter_code
_entity_poly.pdbx_strand_id
1 'polypeptide(L)'
;VALLVLGFRDGSGKPPIDVMLIILAVTAASSTLKVTGALQILVNLAEKVLRNHPKYVVYLAPTCTFLLTVLVGTGHAVYPLFPVIYDVAYKRKVRPERPMAIASIASQMGITASPVAAAAATMIGVGAAVGIEISLVEILRVTIPACFLGVMVAAT
;
A
#
# COMPACT_ATOMS: atom_id res chain seq x y z
N VAL A 1 -22.28 -0.17 -12.73
CA VAL A 1 -22.03 -0.22 -14.19
C VAL A 1 -23.19 -0.87 -14.94
N ALA A 2 -23.55 -2.13 -14.66
CA ALA A 2 -24.67 -2.80 -15.34
C ALA A 2 -26.01 -2.03 -15.25
N LEU A 3 -26.36 -1.49 -14.08
CA LEU A 3 -27.56 -0.66 -13.89
C LEU A 3 -27.51 0.69 -14.64
N LEU A 4 -26.33 1.29 -14.79
CA LEU A 4 -26.15 2.55 -15.53
C LEU A 4 -26.25 2.32 -17.04
N VAL A 5 -25.63 1.27 -17.55
CA VAL A 5 -25.62 0.93 -18.98
C VAL A 5 -26.98 0.41 -19.45
N LEU A 6 -27.65 -0.46 -18.67
CA LEU A 6 -28.94 -1.04 -19.03
C LEU A 6 -30.12 -0.11 -18.71
N GLY A 7 -30.03 0.70 -17.65
CA GLY A 7 -31.11 1.58 -17.20
C GLY A 7 -31.11 2.96 -17.86
N PHE A 8 -29.94 3.58 -18.04
CA PHE A 8 -29.82 4.94 -18.58
C PHE A 8 -29.39 4.98 -20.06
N ARG A 9 -29.20 3.81 -20.70
CA ARG A 9 -28.76 3.69 -22.11
C ARG A 9 -27.49 4.50 -22.41
N ASP A 10 -26.63 4.66 -21.42
CA ASP A 10 -25.33 5.31 -21.61
C ASP A 10 -24.45 4.42 -22.50
N GLY A 11 -23.71 5.04 -23.42
CA GLY A 11 -22.85 4.34 -24.37
C GLY A 11 -21.84 3.44 -23.66
N SER A 12 -21.55 2.27 -24.23
CA SER A 12 -20.57 1.34 -23.66
C SER A 12 -19.21 2.03 -23.53
N GLY A 13 -18.75 2.24 -22.29
CA GLY A 13 -17.41 2.76 -22.03
C GLY A 13 -16.34 1.85 -22.62
N LYS A 14 -15.20 2.42 -23.03
CA LYS A 14 -14.06 1.64 -23.51
C LYS A 14 -13.56 0.70 -22.40
N PRO A 15 -13.18 -0.55 -22.72
CA PRO A 15 -12.61 -1.45 -21.72
C PRO A 15 -11.29 -0.88 -21.16
N PRO A 16 -11.03 -1.02 -19.84
CA PRO A 16 -9.89 -0.40 -19.17
C PRO A 16 -8.60 -1.21 -19.39
N ILE A 17 -8.18 -1.36 -20.65
CA ILE A 17 -7.03 -2.17 -21.06
C ILE A 17 -5.74 -1.68 -20.37
N ASP A 18 -5.55 -0.36 -20.24
CA ASP A 18 -4.38 0.22 -19.58
C ASP A 18 -4.27 -0.24 -18.12
N VAL A 19 -5.38 -0.27 -17.39
CA VAL A 19 -5.42 -0.75 -16.00
C VAL A 19 -5.11 -2.24 -15.93
N MET A 20 -5.64 -3.04 -16.87
CA MET A 20 -5.34 -4.47 -16.95
C MET A 20 -3.84 -4.72 -17.18
N LEU A 21 -3.20 -3.96 -18.07
CA LEU A 21 -1.76 -4.05 -18.34
C LEU A 21 -0.92 -3.62 -17.13
N ILE A 22 -1.34 -2.59 -16.40
CA ILE A 22 -0.67 -2.19 -15.14
C ILE A 22 -0.76 -3.33 -14.12
N ILE A 23 -1.93 -3.94 -13.92
CA ILE A 23 -2.10 -5.07 -12.98
C ILE A 23 -1.19 -6.24 -13.38
N LEU A 24 -1.13 -6.59 -14.67
CA LEU A 24 -0.23 -7.63 -15.18
C LEU A 24 1.24 -7.30 -14.89
N ALA A 25 1.67 -6.06 -15.13
CA ALA A 25 3.05 -5.63 -14.85
C ALA A 25 3.38 -5.69 -13.35
N VAL A 26 2.49 -5.18 -12.48
CA VAL A 26 2.70 -5.19 -11.02
C VAL A 26 2.74 -6.61 -10.46
N THR A 27 1.83 -7.48 -10.91
CA THR A 27 1.78 -8.87 -10.44
C THR A 27 2.98 -9.68 -10.91
N ALA A 28 3.46 -9.46 -12.13
CA ALA A 28 4.71 -10.03 -12.63
C ALA A 28 5.94 -9.54 -11.85
N ALA A 29 6.03 -8.23 -11.56
CA ALA A 29 7.10 -7.69 -10.73
C ALA A 29 7.05 -8.22 -9.28
N SER A 30 5.84 -8.36 -8.72
CA SER A 30 5.65 -8.91 -7.37
C SER A 30 6.00 -10.40 -7.28
N SER A 31 5.71 -11.17 -8.34
CA SER A 31 6.03 -12.60 -8.39
C SER A 31 7.54 -12.82 -8.53
N THR A 32 8.24 -12.01 -9.35
CA THR A 32 9.70 -12.06 -9.42
C THR A 32 10.35 -11.65 -8.09
N LEU A 33 9.82 -10.64 -7.39
CA LEU A 33 10.29 -10.25 -6.05
C LEU A 33 10.15 -11.38 -5.00
N LYS A 34 9.07 -12.18 -5.12
CA LYS A 34 8.86 -13.36 -4.26
C LYS A 34 9.81 -14.49 -4.61
N VAL A 35 9.96 -14.83 -5.89
CA VAL A 35 10.81 -15.95 -6.35
C VAL A 35 12.30 -15.67 -6.09
N THR A 36 12.74 -14.42 -6.21
CA THR A 36 14.13 -14.02 -5.93
C THR A 36 14.48 -14.01 -4.43
N GLY A 37 13.49 -14.16 -3.54
CA GLY A 37 13.67 -14.04 -2.09
C GLY A 37 13.87 -12.60 -1.60
N ALA A 38 13.82 -11.61 -2.48
CA ALA A 38 13.97 -10.20 -2.11
C ALA A 38 12.87 -9.73 -1.14
N LEU A 39 11.64 -10.24 -1.28
CA LEU A 39 10.58 -10.00 -0.30
C LEU A 39 10.98 -10.48 1.11
N GLN A 40 11.64 -11.64 1.19
CA GLN A 40 12.10 -12.18 2.47
C GLN A 40 13.15 -11.28 3.12
N ILE A 41 14.05 -10.68 2.32
CA ILE A 41 15.05 -9.72 2.78
C ILE A 41 14.37 -8.46 3.35
N LEU A 42 13.36 -7.94 2.67
CA LEU A 42 12.58 -6.78 3.13
C LEU A 42 11.86 -7.07 4.46
N VAL A 43 11.24 -8.25 4.58
CA VAL A 43 10.57 -8.68 5.82
C VAL A 43 11.57 -8.85 6.95
N ASN A 44 12.72 -9.50 6.71
CA ASN A 44 13.78 -9.67 7.70
C ASN A 44 14.35 -8.32 8.18
N LEU A 45 14.47 -7.34 7.28
CA LEU A 45 14.90 -6.00 7.63
C LEU A 45 13.86 -5.31 8.54
N ALA A 46 12.58 -5.37 8.17
CA ALA A 46 11.50 -4.83 8.99
C ALA A 46 11.42 -5.51 10.36
N GLU A 47 11.59 -6.84 10.41
CA GLU A 47 11.68 -7.59 11.66
C GLU A 47 12.84 -7.12 12.53
N LYS A 48 14.04 -6.96 11.96
CA LYS A 48 15.21 -6.47 12.69
C LYS A 48 14.97 -5.08 13.28
N VAL A 49 14.33 -4.18 12.53
CA VAL A 49 13.96 -2.85 13.01
C VAL A 49 12.97 -2.91 14.18
N LEU A 50 11.91 -3.73 14.05
CA LEU A 50 10.90 -3.91 15.10
C LEU A 50 11.49 -4.53 16.38
N ARG A 51 12.38 -5.52 16.24
CA ARG A 51 13.06 -6.17 17.36
C ARG A 51 14.08 -5.27 18.06
N ASN A 52 14.75 -4.38 17.33
CA ASN A 52 15.73 -3.46 17.90
C ASN A 52 15.08 -2.32 18.71
N HIS A 53 13.86 -1.91 18.36
CA HIS A 53 13.16 -0.80 19.02
C HIS A 53 11.77 -1.21 19.54
N PRO A 54 11.68 -2.19 20.45
CA PRO A 54 10.40 -2.73 20.94
C PRO A 54 9.58 -1.73 21.77
N LYS A 55 10.19 -0.61 22.20
CA LYS A 55 9.49 0.45 22.93
C LYS A 55 8.46 1.19 22.06
N TYR A 56 8.67 1.26 20.74
CA TYR A 56 7.88 2.06 19.82
C TYR A 56 7.07 1.21 18.83
N VAL A 57 6.76 -0.05 19.16
CA VAL A 57 6.07 -1.01 18.26
C VAL A 57 4.79 -0.46 17.67
N VAL A 58 4.03 0.32 18.43
CA VAL A 58 2.75 0.89 17.96
C VAL A 58 2.94 1.85 16.77
N TYR A 59 4.06 2.58 16.71
CA TYR A 59 4.38 3.49 15.60
C TYR A 59 5.30 2.85 14.55
N LEU A 60 6.21 1.97 14.97
CA LEU A 60 7.14 1.28 14.08
C LEU A 60 6.44 0.23 13.22
N ALA A 61 5.49 -0.52 13.78
CA ALA A 61 4.74 -1.52 13.02
C ALA A 61 4.07 -0.92 11.77
N PRO A 62 3.22 0.12 11.90
CA PRO A 62 2.59 0.73 10.72
C PRO A 62 3.58 1.42 9.79
N THR A 63 4.66 2.02 10.30
CA THR A 63 5.70 2.62 9.44
C THR A 63 6.41 1.57 8.58
N CYS A 64 6.84 0.47 9.19
CA CYS A 64 7.48 -0.64 8.48
C CYS A 64 6.53 -1.28 7.47
N THR A 65 5.26 -1.47 7.84
CA THR A 65 4.25 -2.03 6.94
C THR A 65 3.94 -1.09 5.78
N PHE A 66 3.80 0.22 6.02
CA PHE A 66 3.57 1.21 4.98
C PHE A 66 4.70 1.20 3.95
N LEU A 67 5.96 1.28 4.42
CA LEU A 67 7.14 1.24 3.54
C LEU A 67 7.21 -0.07 2.75
N LEU A 68 6.95 -1.20 3.40
CA LEU A 68 6.96 -2.50 2.74
C LEU A 68 5.89 -2.56 1.65
N THR A 69 4.68 -2.05 1.90
CA THR A 69 3.64 -2.01 0.87
C THR A 69 3.95 -1.03 -0.26
N VAL A 70 4.56 0.13 0.01
CA VAL A 70 4.98 1.06 -1.04
C VAL A 70 5.96 0.40 -2.01
N LEU A 71 6.89 -0.43 -1.49
CA LEU A 71 7.90 -1.16 -2.26
C LEU A 71 7.35 -2.39 -2.98
N VAL A 72 6.49 -3.17 -2.32
CA VAL A 72 5.94 -4.44 -2.87
C VAL A 72 4.73 -4.17 -3.77
N GLY A 73 4.04 -3.04 -3.60
CA GLY A 73 2.87 -2.66 -4.38
C GLY A 73 1.58 -3.40 -4.01
N THR A 74 1.55 -4.15 -2.90
CA THR A 74 0.36 -4.92 -2.47
C THR A 74 0.06 -4.77 -0.98
N GLY A 75 -1.22 -4.57 -0.65
CA GLY A 75 -1.72 -4.45 0.74
C GLY A 75 -1.76 -5.78 1.52
N HIS A 76 -1.41 -6.88 0.86
CA HIS A 76 -1.34 -8.21 1.48
C HIS A 76 0.09 -8.59 1.86
N ALA A 77 1.06 -7.73 1.56
CA ALA A 77 2.45 -7.92 1.96
C ALA A 77 2.68 -7.79 3.49
N VAL A 78 1.63 -7.40 4.24
CA VAL A 78 1.65 -7.32 5.71
C VAL A 78 1.57 -8.67 6.42
N TYR A 79 1.02 -9.71 5.79
CA TYR A 79 0.77 -10.99 6.46
C TYR A 79 2.03 -11.63 7.07
N PRO A 80 3.22 -11.60 6.43
CA PRO A 80 4.46 -12.09 7.04
C PRO A 80 4.93 -11.27 8.25
N LEU A 81 4.51 -10.00 8.38
CA LEU A 81 4.87 -9.14 9.50
C LEU A 81 3.95 -9.33 10.71
N PHE A 82 2.74 -9.85 10.56
CA PHE A 82 1.81 -10.01 11.69
C PHE A 82 2.37 -10.88 12.84
N PRO A 83 2.98 -12.06 12.58
CA PRO A 83 3.61 -12.84 13.65
C PRO A 83 4.72 -12.06 14.36
N VAL A 84 5.52 -11.31 13.60
CA VAL A 84 6.62 -10.49 14.14
C VAL A 84 6.08 -9.36 15.02
N ILE A 85 5.05 -8.64 14.57
CA ILE A 85 4.41 -7.57 15.32
C ILE A 85 3.79 -8.13 16.61
N TYR A 86 3.13 -9.29 16.51
CA TYR A 86 2.55 -9.99 17.67
C TYR A 86 3.63 -10.33 18.70
N ASP A 87 4.73 -10.96 18.28
CA ASP A 87 5.84 -11.34 19.16
C ASP A 87 6.47 -10.14 19.87
N VAL A 88 6.72 -9.05 19.13
CA VAL A 88 7.35 -7.85 19.70
C VAL A 88 6.39 -7.13 20.65
N ALA A 89 5.11 -7.02 20.29
CA ALA A 89 4.07 -6.44 21.14
C ALA A 89 3.85 -7.25 22.43
N TYR A 90 3.80 -8.57 22.33
CA TYR A 90 3.61 -9.49 23.45
C TYR A 90 4.77 -9.41 24.44
N LYS A 91 6.03 -9.42 23.95
CA LYS A 91 7.22 -9.21 24.79
C LYS A 91 7.22 -7.87 25.52
N ARG A 92 6.61 -6.85 24.93
CA ARG A 92 6.46 -5.52 25.54
C ARG A 92 5.26 -5.41 26.48
N LYS A 93 4.46 -6.48 26.64
CA LYS A 93 3.18 -6.47 27.39
C LYS A 93 2.17 -5.45 26.83
N VAL A 94 2.26 -5.15 25.54
CA VAL A 94 1.27 -4.32 24.83
C VAL A 94 0.26 -5.26 24.18
N ARG A 95 -1.03 -4.91 24.22
CA ARG A 95 -2.07 -5.69 23.56
C ARG A 95 -1.81 -5.68 22.04
N PRO A 96 -1.55 -6.83 21.39
CA PRO A 96 -1.12 -6.91 19.99
C PRO A 96 -2.22 -6.53 18.99
N GLU A 97 -3.48 -6.62 19.42
CA GLU A 97 -4.67 -6.23 18.67
C GLU A 97 -4.56 -4.82 18.07
N ARG A 98 -4.01 -3.86 18.82
CA ARG A 98 -3.88 -2.46 18.40
C ARG A 98 -2.82 -2.27 17.29
N PRO A 99 -1.54 -2.61 17.49
CA PRO A 99 -0.52 -2.44 16.45
C PRO A 99 -0.79 -3.29 15.21
N MET A 100 -1.41 -4.48 15.35
CA MET A 100 -1.79 -5.30 14.20
C MET A 100 -2.91 -4.67 13.38
N ALA A 101 -3.94 -4.10 14.02
CA ALA A 101 -5.03 -3.43 13.31
C ALA A 101 -4.50 -2.24 12.50
N ILE A 102 -3.69 -1.38 13.12
CA ILE A 102 -3.13 -0.20 12.47
C ILE A 102 -2.15 -0.60 11.36
N ALA A 103 -1.36 -1.66 11.54
CA ALA A 103 -0.50 -2.18 10.47
C ALA A 103 -1.29 -2.62 9.23
N SER A 104 -2.47 -3.24 9.40
CA SER A 104 -3.31 -3.63 8.26
C SER A 104 -3.85 -2.42 7.48
N ILE A 105 -4.23 -1.35 8.17
CA ILE A 105 -4.66 -0.07 7.58
C ILE A 105 -3.47 0.60 6.86
N ALA A 106 -2.30 0.62 7.52
CA ALA A 106 -1.07 1.16 6.94
C ALA A 106 -0.69 0.46 5.64
N SER A 107 -0.91 -0.85 5.56
CA SER A 107 -0.68 -1.61 4.33
C SER A 107 -1.60 -1.16 3.20
N GLN A 108 -2.90 -0.99 3.46
CA GLN A 108 -3.82 -0.53 2.42
C GLN A 108 -3.53 0.91 1.96
N MET A 109 -3.20 1.79 2.90
CA MET A 109 -2.79 3.18 2.62
C MET A 109 -1.42 3.28 1.93
N GLY A 110 -0.55 2.28 2.11
CA GLY A 110 0.73 2.20 1.39
C GLY A 110 0.55 2.05 -0.12
N ILE A 111 -0.53 1.40 -0.57
CA ILE A 111 -0.79 1.23 -2.02
C ILE A 111 -1.03 2.59 -2.67
N THR A 112 -1.82 3.46 -2.04
CA THR A 112 -2.15 4.79 -2.60
C THR A 112 -0.97 5.75 -2.63
N ALA A 113 0.04 5.50 -1.79
CA ALA A 113 1.29 6.24 -1.78
C ALA A 113 2.38 5.63 -2.69
N SER A 114 2.08 4.53 -3.39
CA SER A 114 3.04 3.84 -4.27
C SER A 114 3.02 4.41 -5.69
N PRO A 115 4.20 4.61 -6.33
CA PRO A 115 4.28 5.04 -7.73
C PRO A 115 3.71 4.01 -8.72
N VAL A 116 3.63 2.75 -8.30
CA VAL A 116 3.16 1.63 -9.14
C VAL A 116 1.62 1.49 -9.10
N ALA A 117 0.94 2.34 -8.33
CA ALA A 117 -0.50 2.24 -8.13
C ALA A 117 -1.27 2.62 -9.41
N ALA A 118 -2.15 1.71 -9.86
CA ALA A 118 -3.05 1.97 -10.98
C ALA A 118 -3.90 3.23 -10.78
N ALA A 119 -4.26 3.55 -9.54
CA ALA A 119 -4.98 4.77 -9.19
C ALA A 119 -4.23 6.05 -9.62
N ALA A 120 -2.90 6.10 -9.47
CA ALA A 120 -2.12 7.26 -9.89
C ALA A 120 -2.13 7.41 -11.42
N ALA A 121 -1.96 6.31 -12.15
CA ALA A 121 -2.06 6.32 -13.62
C ALA A 121 -3.44 6.77 -14.11
N THR A 122 -4.52 6.31 -13.46
CA THR A 122 -5.88 6.75 -13.82
C THR A 122 -6.10 8.24 -13.56
N MET A 123 -5.53 8.79 -12.47
CA MET A 123 -5.65 10.21 -12.15
C MET A 123 -4.93 11.09 -13.18
N ILE A 124 -3.78 10.65 -13.68
CA ILE A 124 -3.07 11.33 -14.78
C ILE A 124 -3.90 11.28 -16.06
N GLY A 125 -4.47 10.12 -16.39
CA GLY A 125 -5.31 9.96 -17.58
C GLY A 125 -6.58 10.83 -17.55
N VAL A 126 -7.24 10.93 -16.39
CA VAL A 126 -8.39 11.81 -16.21
C VAL A 126 -7.99 13.28 -16.24
N GLY A 127 -6.87 13.66 -15.62
CA GLY A 127 -6.33 15.02 -15.67
C GLY A 127 -6.05 15.48 -17.10
N ALA A 128 -5.40 14.63 -17.89
CA ALA A 128 -5.13 14.88 -19.30
C ALA A 128 -6.43 15.09 -20.12
N ALA A 129 -7.51 14.36 -19.80
CA ALA A 129 -8.80 14.53 -20.46
C ALA A 129 -9.49 15.88 -20.15
N VAL A 130 -9.13 16.52 -19.04
CA VAL A 130 -9.65 17.84 -18.61
C VAL A 130 -8.67 18.97 -18.93
N GLY A 131 -7.52 18.67 -19.56
CA GLY A 131 -6.49 19.66 -19.93
C GLY A 131 -5.57 20.08 -18.77
N ILE A 132 -5.53 19.30 -17.68
CA ILE A 132 -4.65 19.52 -16.54
C ILE A 132 -3.50 18.50 -16.61
N GLU A 133 -2.27 18.98 -16.82
CA GLU A 133 -1.09 18.13 -16.77
C GLU A 133 -0.72 17.84 -15.31
N ILE A 134 -1.25 16.74 -14.78
CA ILE A 134 -0.89 16.25 -13.45
C ILE A 134 0.31 15.32 -13.60
N SER A 135 1.44 15.67 -12.99
CA SER A 135 2.61 14.79 -12.97
C SER A 135 2.48 13.71 -11.89
N LEU A 136 3.02 12.51 -12.15
CA LEU A 136 3.12 11.45 -11.14
C LEU A 136 3.82 11.95 -9.86
N VAL A 137 4.80 12.84 -10.02
CA VAL A 137 5.56 13.42 -8.90
C VAL A 137 4.66 14.30 -8.03
N GLU A 138 3.73 15.04 -8.62
CA GLU A 138 2.80 15.89 -7.86
C GLU A 138 1.79 15.07 -7.07
N ILE A 139 1.28 13.99 -7.68
CA ILE A 139 0.39 13.05 -6.99
C ILE A 139 1.11 12.47 -5.78
N LEU A 140 2.32 11.93 -5.99
CA LEU A 140 3.10 11.32 -4.91
C LEU A 140 3.51 12.33 -3.83
N ARG A 141 3.80 13.58 -4.22
CA ARG A 141 4.10 14.65 -3.27
C ARG A 141 2.94 14.94 -2.31
N VAL A 142 1.70 14.66 -2.71
CA VAL A 142 0.52 14.81 -1.84
C VAL A 142 0.17 13.51 -1.15
N THR A 143 0.13 12.39 -1.88
CA THR A 143 -0.35 11.11 -1.34
C THR A 143 0.61 10.50 -0.33
N ILE A 144 1.93 10.59 -0.56
CA ILE A 144 2.93 10.04 0.38
C ILE A 144 2.81 10.70 1.76
N PRO A 145 2.90 12.05 1.90
CA PRO A 145 2.78 12.67 3.22
C PRO A 145 1.38 12.55 3.81
N ALA A 146 0.31 12.64 3.00
CA ALA A 146 -1.06 12.51 3.50
C ALA A 146 -1.33 11.11 4.08
N CYS A 147 -0.94 10.06 3.36
CA CYS A 147 -1.08 8.68 3.85
C CYS A 147 -0.18 8.41 5.05
N PHE A 148 1.08 8.86 5.02
CA PHE A 148 2.00 8.65 6.13
C PHE A 148 1.52 9.34 7.42
N LEU A 149 1.13 10.61 7.34
CA LEU A 149 0.59 11.35 8.48
C LEU A 149 -0.71 10.74 9.00
N GLY A 150 -1.62 10.34 8.10
CA GLY A 150 -2.88 9.69 8.49
C GLY A 150 -2.65 8.38 9.25
N VAL A 151 -1.71 7.55 8.78
CA VAL A 151 -1.32 6.31 9.45
C VAL A 151 -0.65 6.58 10.81
N MET A 152 0.17 7.62 10.92
CA MET A 152 0.82 7.99 12.18
C MET A 152 -0.18 8.53 13.21
N VAL A 153 -1.16 9.32 12.79
CA VAL A 153 -2.26 9.77 13.68
C VAL A 153 -3.10 8.58 14.13
N ALA A 154 -3.42 7.66 13.22
CA ALA A 154 -4.15 6.43 13.55
C ALA A 154 -3.36 5.49 14.49
N ALA A 155 -2.05 5.65 14.59
CA ALA A 155 -1.18 4.88 15.48
C ALA A 155 -1.13 5.42 16.93
N THR A 156 -1.78 6.54 17.22
CA THR A 156 -1.83 7.17 18.56
C THR A 156 -2.82 6.47 19.47
#